data_AF-A0A2Z4UCK6-F1
#
_entry.id   AF-A0A2Z4UCK6-F1
#
_cell.length_a   1.000
_cell.length_b   1.000
_cell.length_c   1.000
_cell.angle_alpha   90.00
_cell.angle_beta   90.00
_cell.angle_gamma   90.00
#
_symmetry.space_group_name_H-M   'P 1'
#
loop_
_entity.id
_entity.type
_entity.pdbx_description
1 polymer ?
#
loop_
_entity_poly.entity_id
_entity_poly.type
_entity_poly.pdbx_seq_one_letter_code
_entity_poly.pdbx_strand_id
1 'polypeptide(L)'
;MKNLKRLLAVIGIILLAGMYVLTLVFALTDNSAAGNMVMASLYATVMIPVLLYAFLLVHKWTHPKKEEISRVLENTSDVDTVIFDIGNVLAKYDWKKLLKEMNYDEKTTHAVADAMFLSKDWAEADRGIRTEEEILQSFIANNPSYEKEIRATFSKIEDTISVYSYTKDWLAYLKKRGYKLYFLSNFPEPLYRRCLDRLNFLELMDGGYMSWQVHLLKPEPEMYRKLIQDFQITPEKAVFIDDYMDNVAEARAQGLNAIHFTGRKSAVQQLADFGVK
;
A
#
# COMPACT_ATOMS: atom_id res chain seq x y z
N MET A 1 -26.22 8.65 18.29
CA MET A 1 -25.02 8.42 19.16
C MET A 1 -24.56 9.64 19.97
N LYS A 2 -24.43 10.85 19.41
CA LYS A 2 -23.96 12.04 20.18
C LYS A 2 -24.86 12.39 21.38
N ASN A 3 -26.18 12.29 21.23
CA ASN A 3 -27.14 12.64 22.30
C ASN A 3 -27.10 11.65 23.49
N LEU A 4 -26.90 10.36 23.23
CA LEU A 4 -26.80 9.33 24.27
C LEU A 4 -25.53 9.47 25.12
N LYS A 5 -24.39 9.78 24.49
CA LYS A 5 -23.13 10.04 25.20
C LYS A 5 -23.23 11.27 26.11
N ARG A 6 -23.90 12.32 25.65
CA ARG A 6 -24.11 13.55 26.42
C ARG A 6 -25.04 13.30 27.62
N LEU A 7 -26.10 12.51 27.42
CA LEU A 7 -27.01 12.11 28.50
C LEU A 7 -26.29 11.28 29.58
N LEU A 8 -25.50 10.28 29.20
CA LEU A 8 -24.73 9.46 30.15
C LEU A 8 -23.70 10.29 30.93
N ALA A 9 -23.05 11.27 30.30
CA ALA A 9 -22.12 12.16 30.99
C ALA A 9 -22.82 13.03 32.03
N VAL A 10 -24.01 13.57 31.71
CA VAL A 10 -24.81 14.37 32.66
C VAL A 10 -25.28 13.52 33.83
N ILE A 11 -25.75 12.29 33.58
CA ILE A 11 -26.13 11.35 34.64
C ILE A 11 -24.93 11.05 35.56
N GLY A 12 -23.74 10.83 34.99
CA GLY A 12 -22.53 10.60 35.77
C GLY A 12 -22.15 11.78 36.68
N ILE A 13 -22.27 13.02 36.16
CA ILE A 13 -22.02 14.24 36.95
C ILE A 13 -23.02 14.35 38.11
N ILE A 14 -24.30 14.09 37.86
CA ILE A 14 -25.35 14.16 38.88
C ILE A 14 -25.11 13.12 39.99
N LEU A 15 -24.72 11.89 39.63
CA LEU A 15 -24.42 10.83 40.61
C LEU A 15 -23.20 11.18 41.47
N LEU A 16 -22.13 11.72 40.87
CA LEU A 16 -20.94 12.18 41.59
C LEU A 16 -21.29 13.33 42.55
N ALA A 17 -22.01 14.35 42.07
CA ALA A 17 -22.45 15.47 42.90
C ALA A 17 -23.35 15.00 44.06
N GLY A 18 -24.30 14.10 43.79
CA GLY A 18 -25.17 13.52 44.80
C GLY A 18 -24.42 12.73 45.88
N MET A 19 -23.37 12.00 45.49
CA MET A 19 -22.52 11.28 46.45
C MET A 19 -21.80 12.23 47.41
N TYR A 20 -21.26 13.35 46.91
CA TYR A 20 -20.60 14.36 47.76
C TYR A 20 -21.60 15.06 48.69
N VAL A 21 -22.79 15.40 48.20
CA VAL A 21 -23.84 16.00 49.05
C VAL A 21 -24.26 15.04 50.16
N LEU A 22 -24.46 13.76 49.86
CA LEU A 22 -24.75 12.74 50.88
C LEU A 22 -23.64 12.64 51.92
N THR A 23 -22.38 12.67 51.49
CA THR A 23 -21.24 12.61 52.43
C THR A 23 -21.16 13.82 53.35
N LEU A 24 -21.53 15.00 52.86
CA LEU A 24 -21.58 16.22 53.67
C LEU A 24 -22.73 16.16 54.69
N VAL A 25 -23.90 15.68 54.29
CA VAL A 25 -25.05 15.49 55.18
C VAL A 25 -24.72 14.49 56.28
N PHE A 26 -24.09 13.36 55.94
CA PHE A 26 -23.71 12.34 56.93
C PHE A 26 -22.60 12.79 57.87
N ALA A 27 -21.65 13.60 57.40
CA ALA A 27 -20.62 14.19 58.26
C ALA A 27 -21.19 15.17 59.30
N LEU A 28 -22.35 15.78 59.03
CA LEU A 28 -23.04 16.71 59.94
C LEU A 28 -24.01 16.02 60.90
N THR A 29 -24.36 14.75 60.66
CA THR A 29 -25.16 13.93 61.58
C THR A 29 -24.24 13.06 62.43
N ASP A 30 -24.44 13.06 63.76
CA ASP A 30 -23.60 12.35 64.76
C ASP A 30 -23.81 10.82 64.71
N ASN A 31 -23.46 10.21 63.58
CA ASN A 31 -23.60 8.80 63.29
C ASN A 31 -22.21 8.13 63.36
N SER A 32 -22.11 7.05 64.14
CA SER A 32 -20.85 6.32 64.35
C SER A 32 -20.23 5.75 63.06
N ALA A 33 -20.99 5.66 61.96
CA ALA A 33 -20.51 5.23 60.66
C ALA A 33 -20.01 6.36 59.74
N ALA A 34 -20.18 7.63 60.11
CA ALA A 34 -19.93 8.78 59.23
C ALA A 34 -18.50 8.80 58.66
N GLY A 35 -17.49 8.51 59.48
CA GLY A 35 -16.09 8.46 59.04
C GLY A 35 -15.82 7.41 57.95
N ASN A 36 -16.39 6.20 58.10
CA ASN A 36 -16.24 5.13 57.13
C ASN A 36 -16.94 5.46 55.80
N MET A 37 -18.09 6.15 55.86
CA MET A 37 -18.84 6.56 54.67
C MET A 37 -18.12 7.68 53.89
N VAL A 38 -17.51 8.64 54.60
CA VAL A 38 -16.66 9.66 53.96
C VAL A 38 -15.46 9.00 53.27
N MET A 39 -14.77 8.07 53.93
CA MET A 39 -13.64 7.36 53.33
C MET A 39 -14.06 6.52 52.11
N ALA A 40 -15.21 5.84 52.18
CA ALA A 40 -15.76 5.09 51.07
C ALA A 40 -16.08 6.00 49.86
N SER A 41 -16.59 7.21 50.10
CA SER A 41 -16.85 8.17 49.03
C SER A 41 -15.58 8.70 48.37
N LEU A 42 -14.55 9.05 49.15
CA LEU A 42 -13.25 9.47 48.63
C LEU A 42 -12.61 8.36 47.80
N TYR A 43 -12.66 7.12 48.30
CA TYR A 43 -12.18 5.96 47.57
C TYR A 43 -12.94 5.75 46.25
N ALA A 44 -14.28 5.82 46.27
CA ALA A 44 -15.10 5.69 45.09
C ALA A 44 -14.79 6.75 44.02
N THR A 45 -14.48 7.99 44.42
CA THR A 45 -14.19 9.08 43.48
C THR A 45 -12.91 8.88 42.67
N VAL A 46 -11.96 8.10 43.21
CA VAL A 46 -10.71 7.76 42.51
C VAL A 46 -10.85 6.42 41.79
N MET A 47 -11.43 5.41 42.45
CA MET A 47 -11.47 4.05 41.92
C MET A 47 -12.46 3.85 40.79
N ILE A 48 -13.62 4.51 40.84
CA ILE A 48 -14.63 4.37 39.78
C ILE A 48 -14.10 4.89 38.43
N PRO A 49 -13.50 6.09 38.33
CA PRO A 49 -12.88 6.56 37.09
C PRO A 49 -11.75 5.65 36.59
N VAL A 50 -10.90 5.14 37.48
CA VAL A 50 -9.80 4.23 37.13
C VAL A 50 -10.33 2.91 36.55
N LEU A 51 -11.31 2.30 37.20
CA LEU A 51 -11.93 1.06 36.73
C LEU A 51 -12.70 1.27 35.42
N LEU A 52 -13.43 2.39 35.26
CA LEU A 52 -14.07 2.75 34.00
C LEU A 52 -13.06 2.94 32.88
N TYR A 53 -11.94 3.61 33.15
CA TYR A 53 -10.87 3.79 32.17
C TYR A 53 -10.25 2.45 31.77
N ALA A 54 -9.93 1.59 32.73
CA ALA A 54 -9.41 0.25 32.48
C ALA A 54 -10.40 -0.59 31.64
N PHE A 55 -11.69 -0.54 31.97
CA PHE A 55 -12.74 -1.19 31.20
C PHE A 55 -12.83 -0.65 29.77
N LEU A 56 -12.77 0.67 29.57
CA LEU A 56 -12.77 1.28 28.24
C LEU A 56 -11.52 0.90 27.43
N LEU A 57 -10.37 0.78 28.08
CA LEU A 57 -9.12 0.34 27.46
C LEU A 57 -9.25 -1.11 26.98
N VAL A 58 -9.72 -2.02 27.83
CA VAL A 58 -9.97 -3.42 27.50
C VAL A 58 -11.03 -3.53 26.40
N HIS A 59 -12.10 -2.74 26.47
CA HIS A 59 -13.13 -2.70 25.43
C HIS A 59 -12.55 -2.22 24.09
N LYS A 60 -11.72 -1.18 24.08
CA LYS A 60 -11.07 -0.68 22.85
C LYS A 60 -10.12 -1.71 22.24
N TRP A 61 -9.47 -2.51 23.09
CA TRP A 61 -8.53 -3.54 22.65
C TRP A 61 -9.23 -4.82 22.18
N THR A 62 -10.34 -5.21 22.81
CA THR A 62 -11.15 -6.39 22.45
C THR A 62 -12.12 -6.13 21.30
N HIS A 63 -12.54 -4.87 21.12
CA HIS A 63 -13.42 -4.43 20.04
C HIS A 63 -12.72 -3.31 19.25
N PRO A 64 -11.64 -3.63 18.51
CA PRO A 64 -11.05 -2.65 17.60
C PRO A 64 -12.17 -2.16 16.67
N LYS A 65 -12.29 -0.84 16.52
CA LYS A 65 -13.22 -0.26 15.55
C LYS A 65 -12.89 -0.87 14.19
N LYS A 66 -13.73 -1.78 13.69
CA LYS A 66 -13.86 -1.95 12.24
C LYS A 66 -14.31 -0.59 11.74
N GLU A 67 -13.40 0.20 11.19
CA GLU A 67 -13.81 1.31 10.35
C GLU A 67 -14.72 0.70 9.28
N GLU A 68 -16.01 1.05 9.36
CA GLU A 68 -16.96 0.79 8.30
C GLU A 68 -16.50 1.61 7.11
N ILE A 69 -15.70 0.95 6.28
CA ILE A 69 -15.26 1.49 5.01
C ILE A 69 -16.51 1.52 4.13
N SER A 70 -17.04 2.72 3.91
CA SER A 70 -18.14 2.93 2.99
C SER A 70 -17.75 2.42 1.60
N ARG A 71 -18.58 1.54 1.02
CA ARG A 71 -18.38 1.08 -0.35
C ARG A 71 -18.66 2.21 -1.32
N VAL A 72 -17.88 2.27 -2.38
CA VAL A 72 -18.19 3.06 -3.56
C VAL A 72 -19.49 2.53 -4.15
N LEU A 73 -20.49 3.41 -4.28
CA LEU A 73 -21.72 3.10 -5.00
C LEU A 73 -21.46 3.46 -6.47
N GLU A 74 -21.72 2.52 -7.39
CA GLU A 74 -21.45 2.61 -8.85
C GLU A 74 -21.95 3.91 -9.52
N ASN A 75 -22.91 4.61 -8.91
CA ASN A 75 -23.55 5.81 -9.45
C ASN A 75 -23.04 7.15 -8.88
N THR A 76 -21.96 7.18 -8.08
CA THR A 76 -21.55 8.41 -7.36
C THR A 76 -20.06 8.74 -7.32
N SER A 77 -19.17 7.88 -7.78
CA SER A 77 -17.74 8.22 -7.91
C SER A 77 -17.36 8.42 -9.37
N ASP A 78 -16.60 9.48 -9.64
CA ASP A 78 -16.07 9.75 -10.98
C ASP A 78 -15.08 8.66 -11.44
N VAL A 79 -14.43 7.98 -10.49
CA VAL A 79 -13.51 6.86 -10.72
C VAL A 79 -13.94 5.62 -9.94
N ASP A 80 -13.91 4.45 -10.57
CA ASP A 80 -14.19 3.14 -9.97
C ASP A 80 -13.04 2.13 -10.14
N THR A 81 -12.02 2.49 -10.92
CA THR A 81 -10.92 1.60 -11.31
C THR A 81 -9.57 2.24 -11.02
N VAL A 82 -8.65 1.47 -10.43
CA VAL A 82 -7.26 1.90 -10.19
C VAL A 82 -6.31 0.90 -10.85
N ILE A 83 -5.42 1.42 -11.70
CA ILE A 83 -4.44 0.64 -12.44
C ILE A 83 -3.06 0.99 -11.90
N PHE A 84 -2.31 0.00 -11.45
CA PHE A 84 -1.00 0.18 -10.85
C PHE A 84 0.12 -0.29 -11.76
N ASP A 85 1.18 0.50 -11.89
CA ASP A 85 2.49 -0.08 -12.12
C ASP A 85 2.96 -0.88 -10.89
N ILE A 86 3.91 -1.78 -11.09
CA ILE A 86 4.51 -2.57 -10.02
C ILE A 86 5.86 -2.00 -9.61
N GLY A 87 6.75 -1.77 -10.57
CA GLY A 87 8.11 -1.28 -10.33
C GLY A 87 8.11 0.08 -9.66
N ASN A 88 8.80 0.22 -8.53
CA ASN A 88 8.87 1.44 -7.71
C ASN A 88 7.52 2.03 -7.22
N VAL A 89 6.37 1.42 -7.54
CA VAL A 89 5.05 1.79 -7.04
C VAL A 89 4.58 0.82 -5.96
N LEU A 90 4.53 -0.49 -6.25
CA LEU A 90 4.09 -1.54 -5.32
C LEU A 90 5.26 -2.41 -4.84
N ALA A 91 6.30 -2.55 -5.65
CA ALA A 91 7.54 -3.21 -5.31
C ALA A 91 8.72 -2.35 -5.73
N LYS A 92 9.68 -2.16 -4.84
CA LYS A 92 10.93 -1.45 -5.13
C LYS A 92 11.79 -2.28 -6.07
N TYR A 93 12.31 -1.64 -7.11
CA TYR A 93 13.34 -2.18 -7.99
C TYR A 93 14.67 -1.48 -7.72
N ASP A 94 15.63 -2.20 -7.13
CA ASP A 94 16.91 -1.64 -6.65
C ASP A 94 18.10 -2.50 -7.10
N TRP A 95 18.41 -2.42 -8.39
CA TRP A 95 19.58 -3.08 -8.96
C TRP A 95 20.90 -2.52 -8.42
N LYS A 96 20.93 -1.25 -7.98
CA LYS A 96 22.11 -0.62 -7.38
C LYS A 96 22.46 -1.28 -6.05
N LYS A 97 21.46 -1.59 -5.22
CA LYS A 97 21.64 -2.36 -4.00
C LYS A 97 22.26 -3.73 -4.29
N LEU A 98 21.73 -4.46 -5.29
CA LEU A 98 22.29 -5.75 -5.68
C LEU A 98 23.78 -5.62 -6.06
N LEU A 99 24.14 -4.69 -6.95
CA LEU A 99 25.54 -4.52 -7.36
C LEU A 99 26.46 -4.13 -6.19
N LYS A 100 25.96 -3.37 -5.21
CA LYS A 100 26.69 -3.06 -3.99
C LYS A 100 26.93 -4.31 -3.14
N GLU A 101 25.94 -5.21 -3.02
CA GLU A 101 26.04 -6.47 -2.27
C GLU A 101 26.96 -7.49 -2.95
N MET A 102 27.20 -7.36 -4.26
CA MET A 102 28.19 -8.17 -4.98
C MET A 102 29.64 -7.84 -4.61
N ASN A 103 29.90 -6.72 -3.92
CA ASN A 103 31.24 -6.27 -3.49
C ASN A 103 32.28 -6.16 -4.62
N TYR A 104 31.84 -5.72 -5.80
CA TYR A 104 32.73 -5.40 -6.91
C TYR A 104 33.48 -4.10 -6.67
N ASP A 105 34.65 -3.96 -7.30
CA ASP A 105 35.28 -2.64 -7.42
C ASP A 105 34.43 -1.71 -8.31
N GLU A 106 34.65 -0.40 -8.19
CA GLU A 106 33.86 0.61 -8.88
C GLU A 106 33.83 0.44 -10.41
N LYS A 107 34.96 0.06 -11.02
CA LYS A 107 35.04 -0.13 -12.47
C LYS A 107 34.18 -1.32 -12.89
N THR A 108 34.25 -2.41 -12.14
CA THR A 108 33.46 -3.61 -12.36
C THR A 108 31.97 -3.36 -12.15
N THR A 109 31.58 -2.62 -11.10
CA THR A 109 30.18 -2.21 -10.87
C THR A 109 29.61 -1.45 -12.06
N HIS A 110 30.31 -0.44 -12.57
CA HIS A 110 29.86 0.34 -13.73
C HIS A 110 29.76 -0.54 -14.99
N ALA A 111 30.78 -1.36 -15.26
CA ALA A 111 30.79 -2.24 -16.42
C ALA A 111 29.62 -3.23 -16.44
N VAL A 112 29.28 -3.83 -15.29
CA VAL A 112 28.13 -4.75 -15.17
C VAL A 112 26.80 -4.00 -15.24
N ALA A 113 26.69 -2.81 -14.63
CA ALA A 113 25.49 -1.98 -14.72
C ALA A 113 25.17 -1.61 -16.17
N ASP A 114 26.18 -1.16 -16.92
CA ASP A 114 26.07 -0.77 -18.33
C ASP A 114 25.73 -1.96 -19.23
N ALA A 115 26.31 -3.14 -18.98
CA ALA A 115 26.06 -4.34 -19.76
C ALA A 115 24.66 -4.93 -19.52
N MET A 116 24.11 -4.76 -18.31
CA MET A 116 22.83 -5.30 -17.88
C MET A 116 21.78 -4.21 -17.72
N PHE A 117 21.62 -3.66 -16.51
CA PHE A 117 20.45 -2.86 -16.10
C PHE A 117 20.26 -1.54 -16.84
N LEU A 118 21.33 -0.97 -17.38
CA LEU A 118 21.30 0.28 -18.15
C LEU A 118 21.33 0.03 -19.67
N SER A 119 21.40 -1.23 -20.10
CA SER A 119 21.44 -1.61 -21.51
C SER A 119 20.05 -1.57 -22.15
N LYS A 120 20.01 -1.39 -23.47
CA LYS A 120 18.78 -1.57 -24.26
C LYS A 120 18.26 -3.01 -24.22
N ASP A 121 19.15 -3.98 -24.05
CA ASP A 121 18.77 -5.38 -23.96
C ASP A 121 17.98 -5.69 -22.69
N TRP A 122 18.26 -4.99 -21.58
CA TRP A 122 17.46 -5.15 -20.36
C TRP A 122 16.06 -4.59 -20.55
N ALA A 123 15.94 -3.39 -21.15
CA ALA A 123 14.63 -2.83 -21.48
C ALA A 123 13.84 -3.72 -22.45
N GLU A 124 14.50 -4.34 -23.43
CA GLU A 124 13.84 -5.23 -24.39
C GLU A 124 13.53 -6.62 -23.80
N ALA A 125 14.28 -7.07 -22.79
CA ALA A 125 14.01 -8.33 -22.09
C ALA A 125 12.63 -8.33 -21.42
N ASP A 126 12.12 -7.16 -21.01
CA ASP A 126 10.77 -7.00 -20.47
C ASP A 126 9.70 -7.47 -21.46
N ARG A 127 9.95 -7.43 -22.77
CA ARG A 127 8.97 -7.84 -23.79
C ARG A 127 8.71 -9.36 -23.78
N GLY A 128 9.63 -10.17 -23.25
CA GLY A 128 9.44 -11.62 -23.15
C GLY A 128 9.47 -12.37 -24.48
N ILE A 129 10.11 -11.82 -25.51
CA ILE A 129 10.31 -12.51 -26.80
C ILE A 129 11.62 -13.31 -26.86
N ARG A 130 12.50 -13.13 -25.86
CA ARG A 130 13.79 -13.82 -25.73
C ARG A 130 13.73 -14.78 -24.56
N THR A 131 14.39 -15.91 -24.71
CA THR A 131 14.64 -16.87 -23.62
C THR A 131 15.60 -16.27 -22.58
N GLU A 132 15.61 -16.85 -21.39
CA GLU A 132 16.54 -16.45 -20.32
C GLU A 132 18.01 -16.54 -20.75
N GLU A 133 18.37 -17.57 -21.52
CA GLU A 133 19.73 -17.72 -22.04
C GLU A 133 20.06 -16.66 -23.09
N GLU A 134 19.14 -16.35 -24.01
CA GLU A 134 19.36 -15.28 -25.00
C GLU A 134 19.53 -13.90 -24.34
N ILE A 135 18.77 -13.62 -23.28
CA ILE A 135 18.90 -12.40 -22.48
C ILE A 135 20.28 -12.35 -21.80
N LEU A 136 20.71 -13.45 -21.17
CA LEU A 136 22.01 -13.52 -20.53
C LEU A 136 23.16 -13.34 -21.54
N GLN A 137 23.05 -13.98 -22.71
CA GLN A 137 24.05 -13.87 -23.77
C GLN A 137 24.11 -12.45 -24.36
N SER A 138 22.99 -11.71 -24.46
CA SER A 138 23.05 -10.32 -24.89
C SER A 138 23.77 -9.43 -23.88
N PHE A 139 23.59 -9.66 -22.57
CA PHE A 139 24.36 -8.94 -21.55
C PHE A 139 25.86 -9.24 -21.63
N ILE A 140 26.23 -10.52 -21.83
CA ILE A 140 27.64 -10.91 -22.01
C ILE A 140 28.21 -10.26 -23.28
N ALA A 141 27.45 -10.22 -24.37
CA ALA A 141 27.87 -9.56 -25.62
C ALA A 141 28.08 -8.06 -25.45
N ASN A 142 27.31 -7.39 -24.57
CA ASN A 142 27.51 -5.98 -24.25
C ASN A 142 28.86 -5.72 -23.57
N ASN A 143 29.40 -6.68 -22.82
CA ASN A 143 30.75 -6.58 -22.26
C ASN A 143 31.41 -7.94 -21.95
N PRO A 144 32.05 -8.59 -22.95
CA PRO A 144 32.57 -9.95 -22.80
C PRO A 144 33.67 -10.10 -21.75
N SER A 145 34.41 -9.02 -21.45
CA SER A 145 35.47 -9.04 -20.43
C SER A 145 34.95 -9.24 -19.00
N TYR A 146 33.64 -9.05 -18.77
CA TYR A 146 33.00 -9.16 -17.45
C TYR A 146 31.97 -10.30 -17.41
N GLU A 147 32.09 -11.31 -18.28
CA GLU A 147 31.15 -12.44 -18.36
C GLU A 147 30.89 -13.09 -16.98
N LYS A 148 31.95 -13.30 -16.20
CA LYS A 148 31.85 -13.94 -14.88
C LYS A 148 30.97 -13.13 -13.93
N GLU A 149 31.16 -11.82 -13.88
CA GLU A 149 30.43 -10.90 -13.02
C GLU A 149 28.99 -10.71 -13.51
N ILE A 150 28.77 -10.67 -14.82
CA ILE A 150 27.43 -10.62 -15.44
C ILE A 150 26.64 -11.87 -15.08
N ARG A 151 27.21 -13.07 -15.26
CA ARG A 151 26.55 -14.34 -14.88
C ARG A 151 26.24 -14.39 -13.38
N ALA A 152 27.19 -13.98 -12.54
CA ALA A 152 27.00 -13.97 -11.09
C ALA A 152 25.95 -12.96 -10.63
N THR A 153 25.84 -11.81 -11.30
CA THR A 153 24.81 -10.81 -11.02
C THR A 153 23.45 -11.30 -11.51
N PHE A 154 23.39 -11.88 -12.71
CA PHE A 154 22.16 -12.40 -13.31
C PHE A 154 21.58 -13.58 -12.51
N SER A 155 22.42 -14.41 -11.88
CA SER A 155 21.95 -15.49 -11.02
C SER A 155 21.25 -15.01 -9.73
N LYS A 156 21.28 -13.70 -9.43
CA LYS A 156 20.66 -13.10 -8.24
C LYS A 156 19.70 -11.95 -8.57
N ILE A 157 19.21 -11.86 -9.80
CA ILE A 157 18.33 -10.75 -10.24
C ILE A 157 17.10 -10.56 -9.35
N GLU A 158 16.60 -11.61 -8.70
CA GLU A 158 15.47 -11.54 -7.77
C GLU A 158 15.74 -10.61 -6.59
N ASP A 159 16.99 -10.44 -6.17
CA ASP A 159 17.37 -9.57 -5.04
C ASP A 159 17.25 -8.07 -5.39
N THR A 160 17.01 -7.75 -6.67
CA THR A 160 16.62 -6.40 -7.08
C THR A 160 15.19 -6.03 -6.66
N ILE A 161 14.34 -7.00 -6.30
CA ILE A 161 12.92 -6.76 -6.03
C ILE A 161 12.59 -6.89 -4.55
N SER A 162 11.95 -5.87 -3.98
CA SER A 162 11.39 -5.94 -2.62
C SER A 162 10.03 -5.26 -2.53
N VAL A 163 9.05 -5.88 -1.88
CA VAL A 163 7.69 -5.31 -1.78
C VAL A 163 7.67 -4.18 -0.76
N TYR A 164 7.02 -3.07 -1.11
CA TYR A 164 6.80 -2.00 -0.13
C TYR A 164 5.84 -2.45 0.97
N SER A 165 6.13 -2.05 2.21
CA SER A 165 5.34 -2.46 3.39
C SER A 165 3.87 -2.02 3.30
N TYR A 166 3.57 -0.96 2.56
CA TYR A 166 2.20 -0.46 2.39
C TYR A 166 1.37 -1.22 1.35
N THR A 167 1.99 -2.04 0.51
CA THR A 167 1.36 -2.57 -0.72
C THR A 167 0.11 -3.38 -0.41
N LYS A 168 0.22 -4.39 0.46
CA LYS A 168 -0.92 -5.27 0.79
C LYS A 168 -2.05 -4.48 1.45
N ASP A 169 -1.73 -3.62 2.42
CA ASP A 169 -2.73 -2.83 3.14
C ASP A 169 -3.44 -1.84 2.23
N TRP A 170 -2.70 -1.22 1.29
CA TRP A 170 -3.26 -0.25 0.36
C TRP A 170 -4.21 -0.91 -0.65
N LEU A 171 -3.80 -2.02 -1.24
CA LEU A 171 -4.65 -2.79 -2.16
C LEU A 171 -5.88 -3.36 -1.46
N ALA A 172 -5.72 -3.96 -0.26
CA ALA A 172 -6.84 -4.50 0.51
C ALA A 172 -7.86 -3.41 0.89
N TYR A 173 -7.38 -2.21 1.21
CA TYR A 173 -8.22 -1.05 1.51
C TYR A 173 -9.04 -0.60 0.30
N LEU A 174 -8.41 -0.47 -0.88
CA LEU A 174 -9.10 -0.10 -2.11
C LEU A 174 -10.08 -1.20 -2.57
N LYS A 175 -9.71 -2.48 -2.45
CA LYS A 175 -10.62 -3.59 -2.75
C LYS A 175 -11.82 -3.62 -1.82
N LYS A 176 -11.63 -3.36 -0.52
CA LYS A 176 -12.73 -3.27 0.46
C LYS A 176 -13.67 -2.08 0.21
N ARG A 177 -13.16 -1.00 -0.38
CA ARG A 177 -13.97 0.13 -0.90
C ARG A 177 -14.80 -0.25 -2.12
N GLY A 178 -14.43 -1.31 -2.84
CA GLY A 178 -15.11 -1.74 -4.05
C GLY A 178 -14.49 -1.19 -5.34
N TYR A 179 -13.26 -0.65 -5.29
CA TYR A 179 -12.53 -0.31 -6.51
C TYR A 179 -12.10 -1.59 -7.23
N LYS A 180 -12.17 -1.56 -8.57
CA LYS A 180 -11.50 -2.56 -9.41
C LYS A 180 -10.01 -2.26 -9.47
N LEU A 181 -9.19 -3.27 -9.27
CA LEU A 181 -7.74 -3.12 -9.21
C LEU A 181 -7.09 -3.87 -10.36
N TYR A 182 -6.34 -3.18 -11.20
CA TYR A 182 -5.57 -3.79 -12.27
C TYR A 182 -4.09 -3.44 -12.14
N PHE A 183 -3.24 -4.17 -12.84
CA PHE A 183 -1.83 -3.81 -12.99
C PHE A 183 -1.38 -3.77 -14.46
N LEU A 184 -0.40 -2.93 -14.75
CA LEU A 184 0.25 -2.82 -16.06
C LEU A 184 1.74 -2.54 -15.85
N SER A 185 2.59 -3.56 -16.03
CA SER A 185 4.02 -3.48 -15.65
C SER A 185 4.93 -3.99 -16.77
N ASN A 186 6.00 -3.24 -17.04
CA ASN A 186 7.16 -3.82 -17.71
C ASN A 186 7.87 -4.69 -16.68
N PHE A 187 8.01 -5.98 -16.96
CA PHE A 187 8.61 -6.95 -16.04
C PHE A 187 9.09 -8.16 -16.87
N PRO A 188 10.34 -8.62 -16.75
CA PRO A 188 10.82 -9.73 -17.56
C PRO A 188 10.43 -11.07 -16.92
N GLU A 189 10.08 -12.05 -17.76
CA GLU A 189 9.61 -13.36 -17.30
C GLU A 189 10.59 -14.07 -16.33
N PRO A 190 11.92 -14.12 -16.59
CA PRO A 190 12.86 -14.74 -15.67
C PRO A 190 12.83 -14.13 -14.26
N LEU A 191 12.75 -12.80 -14.17
CA LEU A 191 12.66 -12.11 -12.89
C LEU A 191 11.33 -12.40 -12.20
N TYR A 192 10.22 -12.44 -12.95
CA TYR A 192 8.89 -12.71 -12.42
C TYR A 192 8.83 -14.11 -11.77
N ARG A 193 9.30 -15.13 -12.49
CA ARG A 193 9.32 -16.52 -12.00
C ARG A 193 10.12 -16.68 -10.70
N ARG A 194 11.22 -15.93 -10.54
CA ARG A 194 12.04 -15.96 -9.32
C ARG A 194 11.47 -15.13 -8.16
N CYS A 195 10.49 -14.26 -8.42
CA CYS A 195 9.87 -13.38 -7.43
C CYS A 195 8.44 -13.77 -7.03
N LEU A 196 7.93 -14.95 -7.45
CA LEU A 196 6.53 -15.36 -7.22
C LEU A 196 6.08 -15.21 -5.76
N ASP A 197 6.87 -15.70 -4.80
CA ASP A 197 6.54 -15.62 -3.37
C ASP A 197 6.42 -14.16 -2.88
N ARG A 198 7.20 -13.25 -3.47
CA ARG A 198 7.20 -11.82 -3.15
C ARG A 198 5.98 -11.14 -3.80
N LEU A 199 5.53 -11.59 -4.96
CA LEU A 199 4.45 -10.97 -5.74
C LEU A 199 3.04 -11.48 -5.39
N ASN A 200 2.85 -12.21 -4.29
CA ASN A 200 1.54 -12.72 -3.86
C ASN A 200 0.45 -11.64 -3.64
N PHE A 201 0.82 -10.37 -3.52
CA PHE A 201 -0.17 -9.27 -3.47
C PHE A 201 -0.98 -9.14 -4.78
N LEU A 202 -0.50 -9.72 -5.89
CA LEU A 202 -1.23 -9.76 -7.16
C LEU A 202 -2.56 -10.53 -7.05
N GLU A 203 -2.72 -11.41 -6.07
CA GLU A 203 -4.00 -12.08 -5.76
C GLU A 203 -5.10 -11.09 -5.35
N LEU A 204 -4.73 -9.88 -4.92
CA LEU A 204 -5.69 -8.81 -4.60
C LEU A 204 -6.13 -8.04 -5.85
N MET A 205 -5.47 -8.21 -6.99
CA MET A 205 -5.84 -7.57 -8.24
C MET A 205 -6.98 -8.36 -8.92
N ASP A 206 -7.80 -7.67 -9.70
CA ASP A 206 -8.88 -8.25 -10.52
C ASP A 206 -8.39 -8.65 -11.92
N GLY A 207 -7.16 -8.24 -12.28
CA GLY A 207 -6.47 -8.63 -13.51
C GLY A 207 -5.26 -7.73 -13.78
N GLY A 208 -4.66 -7.88 -14.94
CA GLY A 208 -3.56 -7.03 -15.39
C GLY A 208 -2.63 -7.74 -16.36
N TYR A 209 -1.66 -6.99 -16.87
CA TYR A 209 -0.64 -7.50 -17.78
C TYR A 209 0.76 -7.18 -17.29
N MET A 210 1.59 -8.23 -17.22
CA MET A 210 3.03 -8.08 -17.34
C MET A 210 3.38 -8.04 -18.82
N SER A 211 4.33 -7.18 -19.20
CA SER A 211 4.78 -7.01 -20.58
C SER A 211 5.10 -8.33 -21.28
N TRP A 212 5.78 -9.26 -20.60
CA TRP A 212 6.17 -10.55 -21.17
C TRP A 212 4.99 -11.44 -21.58
N GLN A 213 3.82 -11.28 -20.93
CA GLN A 213 2.63 -12.08 -21.23
C GLN A 213 1.95 -11.65 -22.53
N VAL A 214 2.21 -10.41 -22.97
CA VAL A 214 1.52 -9.78 -24.10
C VAL A 214 2.47 -9.29 -25.18
N HIS A 215 3.78 -9.37 -24.95
CA HIS A 215 4.85 -8.92 -25.84
C HIS A 215 4.80 -7.43 -26.21
N LEU A 216 4.26 -6.62 -25.31
CA LEU A 216 4.15 -5.17 -25.43
C LEU A 216 4.83 -4.52 -24.23
N LEU A 217 5.39 -3.34 -24.44
CA LEU A 217 6.04 -2.54 -23.39
C LEU A 217 5.27 -1.26 -23.16
N LYS A 218 5.26 -0.74 -21.94
CA LYS A 218 5.00 0.69 -21.73
C LYS A 218 6.22 1.48 -22.20
N PRO A 219 6.06 2.66 -22.84
CA PRO A 219 4.81 3.38 -23.11
C PRO A 219 4.22 3.10 -24.52
N GLU A 220 4.26 1.88 -25.03
CA GLU A 220 3.61 1.56 -26.32
C GLU A 220 2.08 1.67 -26.17
N PRO A 221 1.37 2.45 -27.02
CA PRO A 221 -0.07 2.65 -26.92
C PRO A 221 -0.88 1.33 -26.89
N GLU A 222 -0.39 0.32 -27.61
CA GLU A 222 -0.99 -1.01 -27.73
C GLU A 222 -1.14 -1.70 -26.37
N MET A 223 -0.19 -1.50 -25.45
CA MET A 223 -0.22 -2.13 -24.12
C MET A 223 -1.41 -1.62 -23.27
N TYR A 224 -1.67 -0.30 -23.34
CA TYR A 224 -2.79 0.33 -22.65
C TYR A 224 -4.13 -0.04 -23.29
N ARG A 225 -4.22 0.04 -24.63
CA ARG A 225 -5.45 -0.33 -25.37
C ARG A 225 -5.85 -1.77 -25.10
N LYS A 226 -4.88 -2.68 -25.06
CA LYS A 226 -5.11 -4.08 -24.73
C LYS A 226 -5.73 -4.25 -23.35
N LEU A 227 -5.16 -3.61 -22.32
CA LEU A 227 -5.72 -3.64 -20.96
C LEU A 227 -7.15 -3.07 -20.93
N ILE A 228 -7.37 -1.92 -21.57
CA ILE A 228 -8.67 -1.25 -21.60
C ILE A 228 -9.74 -2.14 -22.25
N GLN A 229 -9.41 -2.75 -23.39
CA GLN A 229 -10.34 -3.59 -24.15
C GLN A 229 -10.64 -4.91 -23.43
N ASP A 230 -9.61 -5.64 -23.01
CA ASP A 230 -9.75 -6.99 -22.46
C ASP A 230 -10.49 -6.98 -21.10
N PHE A 231 -10.30 -5.92 -20.30
CA PHE A 231 -10.95 -5.75 -19.00
C PHE A 231 -12.15 -4.80 -19.02
N GLN A 232 -12.56 -4.31 -20.20
CA GLN A 232 -13.69 -3.40 -20.38
C GLN A 232 -13.62 -2.17 -19.46
N ILE A 233 -12.42 -1.60 -19.33
CA ILE A 233 -12.18 -0.42 -18.48
C ILE A 233 -12.75 0.80 -19.19
N THR A 234 -13.53 1.60 -18.48
CA THR A 234 -13.95 2.93 -18.97
C THR A 234 -12.84 3.92 -18.64
N PRO A 235 -12.10 4.48 -19.62
CA PRO A 235 -10.88 5.22 -19.34
C PRO A 235 -11.07 6.43 -18.42
N GLU A 236 -12.18 7.14 -18.57
CA GLU A 236 -12.52 8.33 -17.78
C GLU A 236 -12.79 7.99 -16.31
N LYS A 237 -13.16 6.73 -16.03
CA LYS A 237 -13.41 6.19 -14.68
C LYS A 237 -12.22 5.42 -14.10
N ALA A 238 -11.07 5.45 -14.76
CA ALA A 238 -9.87 4.77 -14.33
C ALA A 238 -8.73 5.75 -14.05
N VAL A 239 -7.92 5.44 -13.04
CA VAL A 239 -6.69 6.17 -12.73
C VAL A 239 -5.50 5.22 -12.82
N PHE A 240 -4.53 5.55 -13.67
CA PHE A 240 -3.24 4.88 -13.78
C PHE A 240 -2.19 5.53 -12.87
N ILE A 241 -1.38 4.72 -12.18
CA ILE A 241 -0.35 5.18 -11.25
C ILE A 241 0.98 4.56 -11.65
N ASP A 242 1.96 5.39 -12.01
CA ASP A 242 3.26 4.95 -12.54
C ASP A 242 4.35 5.95 -12.15
N ASP A 243 5.57 5.47 -11.88
CA ASP A 243 6.71 6.32 -11.50
C ASP A 243 7.43 6.95 -12.70
N TYR A 244 7.18 6.46 -13.91
CA TYR A 244 7.82 6.95 -15.13
C TYR A 244 6.90 7.88 -15.93
N MET A 245 7.36 9.12 -16.18
CA MET A 245 6.53 10.18 -16.76
C MET A 245 6.02 9.85 -18.17
N ASP A 246 6.80 9.16 -19.01
CA ASP A 246 6.36 8.80 -20.35
C ASP A 246 5.18 7.83 -20.31
N ASN A 247 5.17 6.90 -19.34
CA ASN A 247 4.06 5.98 -19.13
C ASN A 247 2.79 6.72 -18.68
N VAL A 248 2.95 7.75 -17.84
CA VAL A 248 1.86 8.62 -17.38
C VAL A 248 1.30 9.45 -18.54
N ALA A 249 2.18 9.98 -19.39
CA ALA A 249 1.79 10.75 -20.56
C ALA A 249 1.01 9.89 -21.56
N GLU A 250 1.48 8.68 -21.84
CA GLU A 250 0.79 7.76 -22.74
C GLU A 250 -0.56 7.31 -22.18
N ALA A 251 -0.66 7.00 -20.89
CA ALA A 251 -1.94 6.65 -20.27
C ALA A 251 -2.99 7.76 -20.47
N ARG A 252 -2.59 9.04 -20.32
CA ARG A 252 -3.45 10.19 -20.61
C ARG A 252 -3.81 10.30 -22.08
N ALA A 253 -2.88 10.00 -22.98
CA ALA A 253 -3.15 9.97 -24.42
C ALA A 253 -4.19 8.90 -24.79
N GLN A 254 -4.30 7.82 -24.01
CA GLN A 254 -5.34 6.80 -24.15
C GLN A 254 -6.64 7.12 -23.37
N GLY A 255 -6.77 8.32 -22.82
CA GLY A 255 -7.98 8.80 -22.12
C GLY A 255 -8.09 8.42 -20.65
N LEU A 256 -7.07 7.77 -20.07
CA LEU A 256 -7.03 7.46 -18.65
C LEU A 256 -6.71 8.72 -17.83
N ASN A 257 -7.27 8.82 -16.63
CA ASN A 257 -6.64 9.67 -15.61
C ASN A 257 -5.29 9.05 -15.24
N ALA A 258 -4.28 9.86 -14.95
CA ALA A 258 -2.98 9.32 -14.57
C ALA A 258 -2.23 10.19 -13.55
N ILE A 259 -1.56 9.52 -12.61
CA ILE A 259 -0.79 10.08 -11.51
C ILE A 259 0.67 9.67 -11.68
N HIS A 260 1.56 10.67 -11.66
CA HIS A 260 3.00 10.42 -11.53
C HIS A 260 3.32 10.08 -10.07
N PHE A 261 3.76 8.85 -9.85
CA PHE A 261 4.00 8.31 -8.53
C PHE A 261 5.34 8.79 -7.97
N THR A 262 5.27 9.69 -6.98
CA THR A 262 6.44 10.14 -6.21
C THR A 262 6.42 9.61 -4.78
N GLY A 263 5.61 8.57 -4.52
CA GLY A 263 5.39 7.97 -3.21
C GLY A 263 3.92 7.92 -2.79
N ARG A 264 3.57 6.93 -1.96
CA ARG A 264 2.19 6.61 -1.58
C ARG A 264 1.41 7.80 -1.02
N LYS A 265 2.03 8.62 -0.16
CA LYS A 265 1.33 9.78 0.45
C LYS A 265 0.86 10.77 -0.62
N SER A 266 1.72 11.07 -1.60
CA SER A 266 1.40 11.94 -2.73
C SER A 266 0.33 11.32 -3.62
N ALA A 267 0.45 10.02 -3.92
CA ALA A 267 -0.53 9.29 -4.72
C ALA A 267 -1.92 9.27 -4.07
N VAL A 268 -2.01 9.04 -2.76
CA VAL A 268 -3.30 9.07 -2.02
C VAL A 268 -3.93 10.46 -2.05
N GLN A 269 -3.12 11.52 -1.96
CA GLN A 269 -3.63 12.90 -2.05
C GLN A 269 -4.18 13.20 -3.45
N GLN A 270 -3.45 12.82 -4.50
CA GLN A 270 -3.88 13.02 -5.89
C GLN A 270 -5.08 12.15 -6.25
N LEU A 271 -5.17 10.92 -5.72
CA LEU A 271 -6.33 10.05 -5.87
C LEU A 271 -7.62 10.70 -5.33
N ALA A 272 -7.51 11.46 -4.24
CA ALA A 272 -8.66 12.19 -3.69
C ALA A 272 -9.24 13.23 -4.65
N ASP A 273 -8.40 13.82 -5.52
CA ASP A 273 -8.84 14.78 -6.54
C ASP A 273 -9.71 14.11 -7.62
N PHE A 274 -9.57 12.79 -7.80
CA PHE A 274 -10.41 11.95 -8.66
C PHE A 274 -11.58 11.29 -7.92
N GLY A 275 -11.86 11.72 -6.68
CA GLY A 275 -12.93 11.15 -5.85
C GLY A 275 -12.59 9.77 -5.25
N VAL A 276 -11.33 9.32 -5.37
CA VAL A 276 -10.86 8.09 -4.74
C VAL A 276 -10.49 8.36 -3.29
N LYS A 277 -11.36 7.93 -2.37
CA LYS A 277 -11.19 8.09 -0.90
C LYS A 277 -10.41 6.92 -0.32
#